data_AF-A0A4R4Q2U7-F1
#
_entry.id   AF-A0A4R4Q2U7-F1
#
_cell.length_a   1.000
_cell.length_b   1.000
_cell.length_c   1.000
_cell.angle_alpha   90.00
_cell.angle_beta   90.00
_cell.angle_gamma   90.00
#
_symmetry.space_group_name_H-M   'P 1'
#
loop_
_entity.id
_entity.type
_entity.pdbx_description
1 polymer ?
#
loop_
_entity_poly.entity_id
_entity_poly.type
_entity_poly.pdbx_seq_one_letter_code
_entity_poly.pdbx_strand_id
1 'polypeptide(L)'
;MRMIDGSYWTLPLQLMAFTAAAILWPRGAATGHRITVLLWVMILAPVILQWNDRIANSPLWVIQIWNGLGIHRLQLFAIGIAIWLWSKHRIGLPHLAALLVATVFAHHAQTDDLPSSLGMGVLLVVVAGAARGPDWTIFEPLRRPIEFLAKISFGIYLLNQELGYLVSWHLMTLGVGRVGQIAGAVAAAILLAWLLTRYVEQPAYRLLTTFKPVRRLGVRAVAWLTT
;
A
#
# COMPACT_ATOMS: atom_id res chain seq x y z
N MET A 1 -15.82 0.52 22.47
CA MET A 1 -14.37 0.52 22.16
C MET A 1 -14.22 0.30 20.66
N ARG A 2 -13.65 1.25 19.91
CA ARG A 2 -13.33 1.04 18.49
C ARG A 2 -12.08 0.16 18.45
N MET A 3 -12.22 -1.09 18.01
CA MET A 3 -11.11 -2.05 17.86
C MET A 3 -10.46 -1.99 16.47
N ILE A 4 -10.82 -0.98 15.66
CA ILE A 4 -10.29 -0.81 14.30
C ILE A 4 -8.78 -0.55 14.39
N ASP A 5 -8.00 -1.45 13.78
CA ASP A 5 -6.56 -1.34 13.66
C ASP A 5 -6.14 -0.01 13.05
N GLY A 6 -5.12 0.62 13.65
CA GLY A 6 -4.45 1.74 13.02
C GLY A 6 -3.97 1.39 11.62
N SER A 7 -3.55 0.13 11.40
CA SER A 7 -3.04 -0.39 10.12
C SER A 7 -4.01 -0.23 8.95
N TYR A 8 -5.33 -0.16 9.18
CA TYR A 8 -6.36 0.11 8.16
C TYR A 8 -6.18 1.42 7.39
N TRP A 9 -5.28 2.30 7.87
CA TRP A 9 -4.90 3.53 7.20
C TRP A 9 -4.47 3.34 5.73
N THR A 10 -3.96 2.16 5.34
CA THR A 10 -3.52 1.92 3.95
C THR A 10 -4.67 1.71 2.98
N LEU A 11 -5.84 1.22 3.43
CA LEU A 11 -6.95 0.88 2.54
C LEU A 11 -7.51 2.08 1.79
N PRO A 12 -7.83 3.22 2.44
CA PRO A 12 -8.37 4.35 1.71
C PRO A 12 -7.34 4.96 0.77
N LEU A 13 -6.06 4.97 1.17
CA LEU A 13 -4.97 5.43 0.32
C LEU A 13 -4.85 4.56 -0.93
N GLN A 14 -4.83 3.24 -0.79
CA GLN A 14 -4.77 2.30 -1.92
C GLN A 14 -5.99 2.43 -2.82
N LEU A 15 -7.19 2.48 -2.24
CA LEU A 15 -8.43 2.62 -3.01
C LEU A 15 -8.47 3.94 -3.78
N MET A 16 -8.14 5.06 -3.12
CA MET A 16 -8.05 6.37 -3.75
C MET A 16 -7.01 6.35 -4.87
N ALA A 17 -5.82 5.81 -4.59
CA ALA A 17 -4.71 5.77 -5.53
C ALA A 17 -5.03 4.94 -6.78
N PHE A 18 -5.58 3.73 -6.61
CA PHE A 18 -5.99 2.89 -7.74
C PHE A 18 -7.19 3.47 -8.49
N THR A 19 -8.13 4.11 -7.80
CA THR A 19 -9.25 4.82 -8.44
C THR A 19 -8.74 6.00 -9.26
N ALA A 20 -7.85 6.82 -8.70
CA ALA A 20 -7.22 7.94 -9.40
C ALA A 20 -6.42 7.45 -10.60
N ALA A 21 -5.64 6.37 -10.45
CA ALA A 21 -4.94 5.74 -11.55
C ALA A 21 -5.93 5.29 -12.65
N ALA A 22 -7.00 4.58 -12.30
CA ALA A 22 -8.00 4.12 -13.26
C ALA A 22 -8.69 5.27 -14.03
N ILE A 23 -8.85 6.44 -13.41
CA ILE A 23 -9.46 7.64 -14.02
C ILE A 23 -8.47 8.42 -14.89
N LEU A 24 -7.21 8.52 -14.46
CA LEU A 24 -6.18 9.33 -15.12
C LEU A 24 -5.49 8.56 -16.26
N TRP A 25 -5.40 7.23 -16.14
CA TRP A 25 -4.69 6.36 -17.09
C TRP A 25 -5.28 6.34 -18.51
N PRO A 26 -6.61 6.28 -18.72
CA PRO A 26 -7.19 6.30 -20.06
C PRO A 26 -7.00 7.63 -20.80
N ARG A 27 -6.63 8.71 -20.09
CA ARG A 27 -6.55 10.07 -20.64
C ARG A 27 -5.13 10.47 -21.08
N GLY A 28 -4.14 9.59 -20.96
CA GLY A 28 -2.74 9.90 -21.30
C GLY A 28 -2.13 11.03 -20.43
N ALA A 29 -2.77 11.36 -19.30
CA ALA A 29 -2.39 12.49 -18.46
C ALA A 29 -1.08 12.26 -17.67
N ALA A 30 -0.61 11.02 -17.59
CA ALA A 30 0.54 10.59 -16.79
C ALA A 30 1.76 10.19 -17.66
N THR A 31 2.10 10.98 -18.67
CA THR A 31 3.25 10.73 -19.56
C THR A 31 4.37 11.77 -19.36
N GLY A 32 5.62 11.28 -19.38
CA GLY A 32 6.83 12.13 -19.38
C GLY A 32 6.92 13.09 -18.19
N HIS A 33 7.23 14.36 -18.46
CA HIS A 33 7.43 15.37 -17.40
C HIS A 33 6.23 15.55 -16.47
N ARG A 34 5.00 15.29 -16.95
CA ARG A 34 3.78 15.42 -16.13
C ARG A 34 3.75 14.43 -14.97
N ILE A 35 4.23 13.19 -15.18
CA ILE A 35 4.30 12.22 -14.08
C ILE A 35 5.31 12.67 -13.04
N THR A 36 6.43 13.26 -13.46
CA THR A 36 7.46 13.79 -12.55
C THR A 36 6.90 14.92 -11.69
N VAL A 37 6.22 15.88 -12.30
CA VAL A 37 5.56 16.98 -11.57
C VAL A 37 4.52 16.43 -10.60
N LEU A 38 3.72 15.46 -11.03
CA LEU A 38 2.73 14.81 -10.17
C LEU A 38 3.39 14.17 -8.93
N LEU A 39 4.50 13.46 -9.08
CA LEU A 39 5.21 12.84 -7.95
C LEU A 39 5.68 13.89 -6.94
N TRP A 40 6.26 15.01 -7.41
CA TRP A 40 6.65 16.11 -6.53
C TRP A 40 5.45 16.75 -5.83
N VAL A 41 4.35 16.97 -6.54
CA VAL A 41 3.11 17.49 -5.95
C VAL A 41 2.59 16.55 -4.87
N MET A 42 2.56 15.24 -5.13
CA MET A 42 2.08 14.24 -4.17
C MET A 42 2.94 14.12 -2.92
N ILE A 43 4.23 14.45 -2.99
CA ILE A 43 5.14 14.46 -1.83
C ILE A 43 5.04 15.79 -1.07
N LEU A 44 5.12 16.92 -1.78
CA LEU A 44 5.25 18.24 -1.16
C LEU A 44 3.91 18.86 -0.76
N ALA A 45 2.84 18.69 -1.55
CA ALA A 45 1.56 19.32 -1.25
C ALA A 45 1.00 18.90 0.13
N PRO A 46 1.06 17.62 0.56
CA PRO A 46 0.64 17.24 1.90
C PRO A 46 1.38 17.97 3.02
N VAL A 47 2.70 18.11 2.87
CA VAL A 47 3.56 18.81 3.84
C VAL A 47 3.19 20.29 3.92
N ILE A 48 3.03 20.95 2.76
CA ILE A 48 2.70 22.38 2.70
C ILE A 48 1.29 22.65 3.26
N LEU A 49 0.33 21.79 2.95
CA LEU A 49 -1.06 21.95 3.40
C LEU A 49 -1.22 21.68 4.89
N GLN A 50 -0.44 20.74 5.45
CA GLN A 50 -0.46 20.42 6.87
C GLN A 50 0.40 21.36 7.71
N TRP A 51 1.30 22.13 7.08
CA TRP A 51 2.20 23.06 7.74
C TRP A 51 1.46 23.99 8.72
N ASN A 52 2.02 24.15 9.93
CA ASN A 52 1.45 24.99 11.00
C ASN A 52 0.01 24.60 11.36
N ASP A 53 -0.25 23.30 11.45
CA ASP A 53 -1.51 22.70 11.90
C ASP A 53 -2.76 23.19 11.14
N ARG A 54 -2.60 23.65 9.90
CA ARG A 54 -3.70 24.21 9.09
C ARG A 54 -4.85 23.22 8.91
N ILE A 55 -4.53 21.95 8.69
CA ILE A 55 -5.55 20.90 8.57
C ILE A 55 -6.21 20.61 9.92
N ALA A 56 -5.45 20.56 11.01
CA ALA A 56 -6.00 20.30 12.34
C ALA A 56 -6.96 21.41 12.80
N ASN A 57 -6.72 22.66 12.35
CA ASN A 57 -7.56 23.83 12.62
C ASN A 57 -8.66 24.05 11.57
N SER A 58 -8.83 23.12 10.61
CA SER A 58 -9.86 23.22 9.58
C SER A 58 -11.21 22.67 10.05
N PRO A 59 -12.32 22.97 9.36
CA PRO A 59 -13.62 22.39 9.66
C PRO A 59 -13.59 20.85 9.67
N LEU A 60 -14.45 20.24 10.49
CA LEU A 60 -14.47 18.78 10.71
C LEU A 60 -14.54 17.97 9.40
N TRP A 61 -15.29 18.43 8.40
CA TRP A 61 -15.40 17.74 7.11
C TRP A 61 -14.07 17.71 6.35
N VAL A 62 -13.22 18.74 6.48
CA VAL A 62 -11.87 18.78 5.87
C VAL A 62 -10.98 17.75 6.54
N ILE A 63 -10.98 17.71 7.87
CA ILE A 63 -10.21 16.74 8.66
C ILE A 63 -10.62 15.30 8.30
N GLN A 64 -11.92 15.07 8.17
CA GLN A 64 -12.46 13.76 7.80
C GLN A 64 -12.07 13.33 6.38
N ILE A 65 -12.11 14.23 5.40
CA ILE A 65 -11.65 13.91 4.03
C ILE A 65 -10.14 13.67 4.02
N TRP A 66 -9.38 14.52 4.69
CA TRP A 66 -7.92 14.45 4.74
C TRP A 66 -7.41 13.14 5.34
N ASN A 67 -7.94 12.79 6.51
CA ASN A 67 -7.60 11.54 7.21
C ASN A 67 -8.26 10.34 6.55
N GLY A 68 -9.52 10.48 6.14
CA GLY A 68 -10.32 9.40 5.57
C GLY A 68 -9.82 8.93 4.20
N LEU A 69 -9.27 9.83 3.37
CA LEU A 69 -8.64 9.45 2.09
C LEU A 69 -7.14 9.14 2.22
N GLY A 70 -6.54 9.35 3.40
CA GLY A 70 -5.12 9.13 3.61
C GLY A 70 -4.21 10.13 2.87
N ILE A 71 -4.71 11.34 2.58
CA ILE A 71 -3.99 12.35 1.76
C ILE A 71 -2.63 12.70 2.37
N HIS A 72 -2.54 12.72 3.70
CA HIS A 72 -1.28 12.93 4.43
C HIS A 72 -0.18 11.90 4.10
N ARG A 73 -0.50 10.74 3.51
CA ARG A 73 0.47 9.67 3.20
C ARG A 73 0.72 9.50 1.70
N LEU A 74 0.30 10.45 0.87
CA LEU A 74 0.50 10.41 -0.58
C LEU A 74 1.97 10.25 -0.99
N GLN A 75 2.91 10.74 -0.18
CA GLN A 75 4.34 10.59 -0.40
C GLN A 75 4.77 9.11 -0.50
N LEU A 76 4.14 8.21 0.27
CA LEU A 76 4.46 6.78 0.26
C LEU A 76 3.98 6.09 -1.03
N PHE A 77 2.87 6.56 -1.58
CA PHE A 77 2.39 6.07 -2.87
C PHE A 77 3.23 6.62 -4.02
N ALA A 78 3.57 7.92 -3.98
CA ALA A 78 4.42 8.57 -4.97
C ALA A 78 5.80 7.91 -5.08
N ILE A 79 6.46 7.63 -3.94
CA ILE A 79 7.77 6.98 -3.98
C ILE A 79 7.71 5.56 -4.56
N GLY A 80 6.61 4.83 -4.35
CA GLY A 80 6.38 3.53 -5.00
C GLY A 80 6.35 3.62 -6.52
N ILE A 81 5.65 4.63 -7.07
CA ILE A 81 5.66 4.92 -8.52
C ILE A 81 7.07 5.30 -8.99
N ALA A 82 7.79 6.13 -8.23
CA ALA A 82 9.13 6.55 -8.58
C ALA A 82 10.11 5.36 -8.65
N ILE A 83 10.06 4.45 -7.68
CA ILE A 83 10.86 3.22 -7.68
C ILE A 83 10.54 2.36 -8.91
N TRP A 84 9.25 2.22 -9.25
CA TRP A 84 8.83 1.50 -10.47
C TRP A 84 9.36 2.16 -11.75
N LEU A 85 9.25 3.49 -11.88
CA LEU A 85 9.80 4.22 -13.03
C LEU A 85 11.31 4.07 -13.14
N TRP A 86 12.03 4.08 -12.02
CA TRP A 86 13.47 3.89 -11.99
C TRP A 86 13.89 2.46 -12.35
N SER A 87 13.15 1.45 -11.88
CA SER A 87 13.31 0.05 -12.27
C SER A 87 13.11 -0.14 -13.78
N LYS A 88 12.19 0.62 -14.39
CA LYS A 88 11.97 0.64 -15.85
C LYS A 88 12.86 1.61 -16.64
N HIS A 89 13.92 2.15 -16.03
CA HIS A 89 14.85 3.10 -16.66
C HIS A 89 14.20 4.39 -17.19
N ARG A 90 13.00 4.76 -16.70
CA ARG A 90 12.28 5.98 -17.11
C ARG A 90 12.68 7.22 -16.32
N ILE A 91 13.35 7.06 -15.17
CA ILE A 91 13.96 8.16 -14.40
C ILE A 91 15.39 7.78 -13.97
N GLY A 92 16.26 8.79 -13.86
CA GLY A 92 17.65 8.60 -13.41
C GLY A 92 17.78 8.45 -11.89
N LEU A 93 18.89 7.85 -11.44
CA LEU A 93 19.21 7.69 -10.02
C LEU A 93 19.21 9.02 -9.22
N PRO A 94 19.76 10.14 -9.73
CA PRO A 94 19.74 11.41 -9.00
C PRO A 94 18.31 11.89 -8.71
N HIS A 95 17.40 11.64 -9.65
CA HIS A 95 16.01 12.03 -9.51
C HIS A 95 15.28 11.16 -8.48
N LEU A 96 15.53 9.84 -8.49
CA LEU A 96 15.01 8.95 -7.45
C LEU A 96 15.56 9.33 -6.07
N ALA A 97 16.86 9.63 -5.97
CA ALA A 97 17.48 10.05 -4.71
C ALA A 97 16.83 11.33 -4.16
N ALA A 98 16.57 12.32 -5.01
CA ALA A 98 15.86 13.53 -4.63
C ALA A 98 14.45 13.24 -4.10
N LEU A 99 13.69 12.36 -4.78
CA LEU A 99 12.35 11.96 -4.33
C LEU A 99 12.38 11.14 -3.04
N LEU A 100 13.40 10.30 -2.82
CA LEU A 100 13.60 9.55 -1.58
C LEU A 100 13.86 10.50 -0.41
N VAL A 101 14.79 11.44 -0.57
CA VAL A 101 15.08 12.46 0.44
C VAL A 101 13.83 13.29 0.75
N ALA A 102 13.10 13.74 -0.29
CA ALA A 102 11.86 14.47 -0.11
C ALA A 102 10.79 13.65 0.61
N THR A 103 10.70 12.34 0.36
CA THR A 103 9.75 11.45 1.02
C THR A 103 10.11 11.24 2.50
N VAL A 104 11.39 11.05 2.82
CA VAL A 104 11.86 10.93 4.21
C VAL A 104 11.63 12.23 4.96
N PHE A 105 11.93 13.38 4.34
CA PHE A 105 11.64 14.70 4.90
C PHE A 105 10.13 14.88 5.13
N ALA A 106 9.30 14.54 4.14
CA ALA A 106 7.85 14.63 4.28
C ALA A 106 7.31 13.74 5.40
N HIS A 107 7.89 12.55 5.61
CA HIS A 107 7.53 11.71 6.74
C HIS A 107 7.93 12.34 8.06
N HIS A 108 9.17 12.82 8.19
CA HIS A 108 9.66 13.48 9.39
C HIS A 108 8.82 14.71 9.75
N ALA A 109 8.48 15.55 8.77
CA ALA A 109 7.66 16.75 8.96
C ALA A 109 6.22 16.45 9.44
N GLN A 110 5.77 15.20 9.33
CA GLN A 110 4.42 14.78 9.76
C GLN A 110 4.41 14.02 11.08
N THR A 111 5.50 13.34 11.42
CA THR A 111 5.59 12.50 12.62
C THR A 111 6.48 13.08 13.70
N ASP A 112 7.29 14.10 13.37
CA ASP A 112 8.37 14.66 14.19
C ASP A 112 9.35 13.60 14.73
N ASP A 113 9.39 12.42 14.10
CA ASP A 113 10.19 11.27 14.54
C ASP A 113 11.29 10.97 13.52
N LEU A 114 12.48 11.49 13.80
CA LEU A 114 13.65 11.34 12.94
C LEU A 114 14.13 9.88 12.86
N PRO A 115 14.31 9.13 13.96
CA PRO A 115 14.64 7.70 13.90
C PRO A 115 13.72 6.87 12.99
N SER A 116 12.41 7.00 13.13
CA SER A 116 11.46 6.26 12.27
C SER A 116 11.54 6.68 10.81
N SER A 117 11.76 7.97 10.55
CA SER A 117 11.94 8.50 9.19
C SER A 117 13.18 7.97 8.51
N LEU A 118 14.29 7.88 9.24
CA LEU A 118 15.52 7.26 8.74
C LEU A 118 15.33 5.75 8.50
N GLY A 119 14.66 5.05 9.41
CA GLY A 119 14.30 3.64 9.25
C GLY A 119 13.48 3.40 7.98
N MET A 120 12.47 4.23 7.73
CA MET A 120 11.68 4.22 6.49
C MET A 120 12.57 4.49 5.26
N GLY A 121 13.49 5.44 5.34
CA GLY A 121 14.44 5.73 4.26
C GLY A 121 15.31 4.52 3.90
N VAL A 122 15.86 3.84 4.91
CA VAL A 122 16.63 2.60 4.71
C VAL A 122 15.78 1.52 4.07
N LEU A 123 14.55 1.31 4.55
CA LEU A 123 13.61 0.36 3.97
C LEU A 123 13.32 0.66 2.50
N LEU A 124 13.09 1.93 2.14
CA LEU A 124 12.84 2.34 0.76
C LEU A 124 14.05 2.10 -0.15
N VAL A 125 15.27 2.28 0.35
CA VAL A 125 16.50 1.95 -0.40
C VAL A 125 16.60 0.44 -0.64
N VAL A 126 16.29 -0.38 0.36
CA VAL A 126 16.25 -1.84 0.21
C VAL A 126 15.19 -2.26 -0.82
N VAL A 127 14.00 -1.67 -0.75
CA VAL A 127 12.92 -1.93 -1.72
C VAL A 127 13.32 -1.50 -3.13
N ALA A 128 13.97 -0.34 -3.29
CA ALA A 128 14.50 0.09 -4.57
C ALA A 128 15.54 -0.90 -5.10
N GLY A 129 16.50 -1.31 -4.27
CA GLY A 129 17.48 -2.34 -4.60
C GLY A 129 16.83 -3.65 -5.05
N ALA A 130 15.81 -4.13 -4.33
CA ALA A 130 15.06 -5.32 -4.70
C ALA A 130 14.28 -5.16 -6.03
N ALA A 131 13.77 -3.95 -6.32
CA ALA A 131 12.99 -3.69 -7.54
C ALA A 131 13.83 -3.65 -8.84
N ARG A 132 15.15 -3.46 -8.74
CA ARG A 132 16.08 -3.43 -9.90
C ARG A 132 17.14 -4.52 -9.86
N GLY A 133 17.30 -5.18 -8.71
CA GLY A 133 18.28 -6.24 -8.52
C GLY A 133 18.00 -7.47 -9.38
N PRO A 134 18.99 -8.37 -9.53
CA PRO A 134 18.79 -9.65 -10.21
C PRO A 134 17.70 -10.46 -9.51
N ASP A 135 17.06 -11.41 -10.21
CA ASP A 135 16.13 -12.33 -9.57
C ASP A 135 16.87 -13.18 -8.51
N TRP A 136 16.34 -13.21 -7.28
CA TRP A 136 16.99 -13.91 -6.17
C TRP A 136 16.69 -15.41 -6.21
N THR A 137 17.48 -16.15 -6.98
CA THR A 137 17.35 -17.62 -7.16
C THR A 137 17.51 -18.42 -5.87
N ILE A 138 18.13 -17.84 -4.83
CA ILE A 138 18.30 -18.45 -3.51
C ILE A 138 16.95 -18.71 -2.82
N PHE A 139 15.91 -17.92 -3.13
CA PHE A 139 14.58 -18.05 -2.53
C PHE A 139 13.61 -18.87 -3.40
N GLU A 140 14.07 -19.49 -4.49
CA GLU A 140 13.22 -20.30 -5.37
C GLU A 140 12.45 -21.42 -4.62
N PRO A 141 13.03 -22.13 -3.63
CA PRO A 141 12.29 -23.13 -2.85
C PRO A 141 11.13 -22.52 -2.04
N LEU A 142 11.27 -21.26 -1.62
CA LEU A 142 10.27 -20.54 -0.83
C LEU A 142 9.29 -19.75 -1.70
N ARG A 143 9.52 -19.68 -3.01
CA ARG A 143 8.69 -18.94 -3.95
C ARG A 143 7.22 -19.32 -3.85
N ARG A 144 6.88 -20.61 -3.86
CA ARG A 144 5.47 -21.07 -3.80
C ARG A 144 4.78 -20.68 -2.47
N PRO A 145 5.38 -20.93 -1.29
CA PRO A 145 4.84 -20.41 -0.02
C PRO A 145 4.69 -18.88 0.01
N ILE A 146 5.68 -18.14 -0.48
CA ILE A 146 5.65 -16.68 -0.51
C ILE A 146 4.54 -16.18 -1.44
N GLU A 147 4.42 -16.75 -2.64
CA GLU A 147 3.33 -16.43 -3.58
C GLU A 147 1.95 -16.76 -3.00
N PHE A 148 1.83 -17.88 -2.28
CA PHE A 148 0.59 -18.23 -1.58
C PHE A 148 0.25 -17.18 -0.53
N LEU A 149 1.21 -16.83 0.33
CA LEU A 149 1.01 -15.85 1.38
C LEU A 149 0.71 -14.47 0.80
N ALA A 150 1.38 -14.08 -0.28
CA ALA A 150 1.13 -12.84 -1.01
C ALA A 150 -0.30 -12.78 -1.56
N LYS A 151 -0.84 -13.89 -2.10
CA LYS A 151 -2.22 -13.96 -2.60
C LYS A 151 -3.27 -13.73 -1.51
N ILE A 152 -3.02 -14.20 -0.29
CA ILE A 152 -3.96 -14.07 0.84
C ILE A 152 -3.61 -12.88 1.75
N SER A 153 -2.54 -12.16 1.47
CA SER A 153 -1.98 -11.11 2.34
C SER A 153 -2.98 -10.01 2.66
N PHE A 154 -3.81 -9.63 1.68
CA PHE A 154 -4.88 -8.66 1.86
C PHE A 154 -5.94 -9.15 2.86
N GLY A 155 -6.40 -10.40 2.69
CA GLY A 155 -7.32 -11.04 3.63
C GLY A 155 -6.72 -11.19 5.03
N ILE A 156 -5.43 -11.54 5.14
CA ILE A 156 -4.74 -11.63 6.43
C ILE A 156 -4.75 -10.27 7.11
N TYR A 157 -4.35 -9.23 6.39
CA TYR A 157 -4.33 -7.86 6.90
C TYR A 157 -5.71 -7.41 7.41
N LEU A 158 -6.79 -7.75 6.69
CA LEU A 158 -8.15 -7.36 7.06
C LEU A 158 -8.76 -8.17 8.21
N LEU A 159 -8.22 -9.35 8.51
CA LEU A 159 -8.80 -10.25 9.51
C LEU A 159 -7.94 -10.35 10.77
N ASN A 160 -6.63 -10.11 10.67
CA ASN A 160 -5.67 -10.39 11.73
C ASN A 160 -6.01 -9.67 13.05
N GLN A 161 -6.32 -8.37 13.03
CA GLN A 161 -6.54 -7.65 14.29
C GLN A 161 -7.85 -8.06 14.98
N GLU A 162 -8.99 -7.88 14.31
CA GLU A 162 -10.32 -8.08 14.94
C GLU A 162 -10.57 -9.56 15.24
N LEU A 163 -10.31 -10.45 14.28
CA LEU A 163 -10.55 -11.88 14.47
C LEU A 163 -9.42 -12.55 15.26
N GLY A 164 -8.17 -12.10 15.12
CA GLY A 164 -7.07 -12.61 15.94
C GLY A 164 -7.29 -12.33 17.43
N TYR A 165 -7.83 -11.15 17.77
CA TYR A 165 -8.23 -10.84 19.14
C TYR A 165 -9.36 -11.74 19.65
N LEU A 166 -10.45 -11.88 18.86
CA LEU A 166 -11.58 -12.74 19.22
C LEU A 166 -11.16 -14.20 19.42
N VAL A 167 -10.35 -14.74 18.52
CA VAL A 167 -9.82 -16.11 18.59
C VAL A 167 -8.92 -16.29 19.81
N SER A 168 -8.01 -15.35 20.06
CA SER A 168 -7.14 -15.38 21.23
C SER A 168 -7.93 -15.33 22.54
N TRP A 169 -8.96 -14.46 22.59
CA TRP A 169 -9.85 -14.34 23.73
C TRP A 169 -10.62 -15.64 24.00
N HIS A 170 -11.19 -16.28 22.95
CA HIS A 170 -11.87 -17.56 23.11
C HIS A 170 -10.92 -18.67 23.57
N LEU A 171 -9.72 -18.77 22.99
CA LEU A 171 -8.71 -19.75 23.40
C LEU A 171 -8.26 -19.51 24.84
N MET A 172 -8.16 -18.25 25.27
CA MET A 172 -7.89 -17.89 26.66
C MET A 172 -9.01 -18.36 27.60
N THR A 173 -10.29 -18.18 27.24
CA THR A 173 -11.42 -18.66 28.06
C THR A 173 -11.46 -20.18 28.19
N LEU A 174 -10.87 -20.91 27.23
CA LEU A 174 -10.71 -22.37 27.26
C LEU A 174 -9.46 -22.83 28.03
N GLY A 175 -8.70 -21.90 28.64
CA GLY A 175 -7.50 -22.22 29.42
C GLY A 175 -6.26 -22.51 28.57
N VAL A 176 -6.28 -22.22 27.27
CA VAL A 176 -5.13 -22.45 26.38
C VAL A 176 -4.02 -21.46 26.73
N GLY A 177 -2.78 -21.95 26.87
CA GLY A 177 -1.61 -21.13 27.13
C GLY A 177 -1.29 -20.13 26.00
N ARG A 178 -0.45 -19.12 26.28
CA ARG A 178 -0.15 -18.00 25.36
C ARG A 178 0.34 -18.45 23.98
N VAL A 179 1.18 -19.49 23.92
CA VAL A 179 1.69 -20.02 22.65
C VAL A 179 0.55 -20.61 21.80
N GLY A 180 -0.39 -21.32 22.42
CA GLY A 180 -1.56 -21.85 21.75
C GLY A 180 -2.54 -20.77 21.28
N GLN A 181 -2.66 -19.67 22.03
CA GLN A 181 -3.43 -18.50 21.62
C GLN A 181 -2.83 -17.84 20.36
N ILE A 182 -1.51 -17.61 20.35
CA ILE A 182 -0.80 -17.03 19.19
C ILE A 182 -0.90 -17.96 17.99
N ALA A 183 -0.58 -19.24 18.16
CA ALA A 183 -0.66 -20.21 17.07
C ALA A 183 -2.09 -20.33 16.51
N GLY A 184 -3.10 -20.34 17.39
CA GLY A 184 -4.50 -20.38 17.00
C GLY A 184 -4.94 -19.12 16.25
N ALA A 185 -4.55 -17.94 16.72
CA ALA A 185 -4.84 -16.67 16.05
C ALA A 185 -4.19 -16.60 14.66
N VAL A 186 -2.92 -16.98 14.54
CA VAL A 186 -2.21 -17.03 13.25
C VAL A 186 -2.85 -18.03 12.29
N ALA A 187 -3.15 -19.24 12.76
CA ALA A 187 -3.80 -20.27 11.96
C ALA A 187 -5.20 -19.82 11.49
N ALA A 188 -5.99 -19.22 12.38
CA ALA A 188 -7.30 -18.69 12.05
C ALA A 188 -7.21 -17.55 11.04
N ALA A 189 -6.29 -16.61 11.20
CA ALA A 189 -6.08 -15.51 10.26
C ALA A 189 -5.73 -16.03 8.86
N ILE A 190 -4.79 -16.99 8.76
CA ILE A 190 -4.41 -17.60 7.47
C ILE A 190 -5.59 -18.35 6.84
N LEU A 191 -6.31 -19.16 7.63
CA LEU A 191 -7.42 -19.97 7.11
C LEU A 191 -8.59 -19.11 6.65
N LEU A 192 -9.00 -18.12 7.45
CA LEU A 192 -10.09 -17.22 7.11
C LEU A 192 -9.72 -16.32 5.92
N ALA A 193 -8.49 -15.83 5.86
CA ALA A 193 -7.99 -15.08 4.71
C ALA A 193 -7.99 -15.92 3.43
N TRP A 194 -7.58 -17.18 3.52
CA TRP A 194 -7.64 -18.11 2.41
C TRP A 194 -9.07 -18.38 1.94
N LEU A 195 -10.00 -18.60 2.87
CA LEU A 195 -11.42 -18.77 2.56
C LEU A 195 -12.00 -17.54 1.85
N LEU A 196 -11.73 -16.34 2.38
CA LEU A 196 -12.14 -15.08 1.77
C LEU A 196 -11.60 -14.94 0.34
N THR A 197 -10.31 -15.19 0.17
CA THR A 197 -9.64 -15.11 -1.14
C THR A 197 -10.26 -16.10 -2.13
N ARG A 198 -10.49 -17.34 -1.69
CA ARG A 198 -10.96 -18.43 -2.56
C ARG A 198 -12.44 -18.30 -2.93
N TYR A 199 -13.29 -17.92 -1.99
CA TYR A 199 -14.74 -17.94 -2.15
C TYR A 199 -15.37 -16.57 -2.42
N VAL A 200 -14.67 -15.47 -2.18
CA VAL A 200 -15.19 -14.12 -2.41
C VAL A 200 -14.35 -13.39 -3.45
N GLU A 201 -13.05 -13.24 -3.22
CA GLU A 201 -12.21 -12.38 -4.08
C GLU A 201 -12.00 -12.97 -5.47
N GLN A 202 -11.59 -14.23 -5.57
CA GLN A 202 -11.40 -14.91 -6.86
C GLN A 202 -12.68 -14.93 -7.72
N PRO A 203 -13.87 -15.31 -7.21
CA PRO A 203 -15.08 -15.30 -8.01
C PRO A 203 -15.53 -13.87 -8.35
N ALA A 204 -15.45 -12.90 -7.43
CA ALA A 204 -15.78 -11.51 -7.72
C ALA A 204 -14.88 -10.93 -8.82
N TYR A 205 -13.56 -11.20 -8.75
CA TYR A 205 -12.61 -10.78 -9.78
C TYR A 205 -12.93 -11.39 -11.14
N ARG A 206 -13.24 -12.71 -11.20
CA ARG A 206 -13.65 -13.38 -12.44
C ARG A 206 -14.92 -12.78 -13.02
N LEU A 207 -15.90 -12.48 -12.17
CA LEU A 207 -17.14 -11.84 -12.59
C LEU A 207 -16.87 -10.45 -13.19
N LEU A 208 -16.13 -9.60 -12.47
CA LEU A 208 -15.79 -8.23 -12.88
C LEU A 208 -14.96 -8.17 -14.18
N THR A 209 -14.04 -9.11 -14.37
CA THR A 209 -13.19 -9.16 -15.58
C THR A 209 -13.90 -9.78 -16.79
N THR A 210 -14.99 -10.51 -16.59
CA THR A 210 -15.83 -11.04 -17.67
C THR A 210 -16.72 -9.94 -18.29
N PHE A 211 -16.99 -8.84 -17.57
CA PHE A 211 -17.70 -7.68 -18.12
C PHE A 211 -16.88 -6.99 -19.23
N LYS A 212 -17.41 -7.02 -20.46
CA LYS A 212 -16.83 -6.42 -21.68
C LYS A 212 -16.29 -4.98 -21.54
N PRO A 213 -16.94 -4.02 -20.85
CA PRO A 213 -16.41 -2.67 -20.71
C PRO A 213 -15.10 -2.60 -19.90
N VAL A 214 -14.95 -3.42 -18.86
CA VAL A 214 -13.73 -3.50 -18.03
C VAL A 214 -12.57 -4.11 -18.82
N ARG A 215 -12.85 -5.14 -19.63
CA ARG A 215 -11.85 -5.78 -20.50
C ARG A 215 -11.25 -4.82 -21.54
N ARG A 216 -12.02 -3.88 -22.09
CA ARG A 216 -11.49 -2.85 -23.02
C ARG A 216 -10.55 -1.85 -22.33
N LEU A 217 -10.82 -1.48 -21.07
CA LEU A 217 -9.93 -0.64 -20.27
C LEU A 217 -8.62 -1.36 -19.93
N GLY A 218 -8.70 -2.65 -19.55
CA GLY A 218 -7.53 -3.48 -19.27
C GLY A 218 -6.61 -3.69 -20.48
N VAL A 219 -7.17 -3.96 -21.66
CA VAL A 219 -6.37 -4.14 -22.89
C VAL A 219 -5.63 -2.86 -23.29
N ARG A 220 -6.26 -1.69 -23.14
CA ARG A 220 -5.58 -0.40 -23.37
C ARG A 220 -4.48 -0.11 -22.35
N ALA A 221 -4.66 -0.54 -21.10
CA ALA A 221 -3.64 -0.38 -20.06
C ALA A 221 -2.42 -1.29 -20.28
N VAL A 222 -2.65 -2.55 -20.71
CA VAL A 222 -1.59 -3.53 -20.97
C VAL A 222 -0.78 -3.18 -22.22
N ALA A 223 -1.42 -2.76 -23.31
CA ALA A 223 -0.72 -2.37 -24.54
C ALA A 223 0.26 -1.19 -24.34
N TRP A 224 0.02 -0.34 -23.34
CA TRP A 224 0.89 0.77 -22.98
C TRP A 224 2.06 0.37 -22.06
N LEU A 225 1.94 -0.71 -21.28
CA LEU A 225 3.05 -1.23 -20.45
C LEU A 225 4.16 -1.87 -21.30
N THR A 226 3.83 -2.27 -22.52
CA THR A 226 4.74 -2.91 -23.49
C THR A 226 5.36 -1.94 -24.51
N THR A 227 5.03 -0.64 -24.43
CA THR A 227 5.63 0.45 -25.20
C THR A 227 6.41 1.40 -24.30
#